data_AF-A0A2M6V8U2-F1
#
_entry.id   AF-A0A2M6V8U2-F1
#
_cell.length_a   1.000
_cell.length_b   1.000
_cell.length_c   1.000
_cell.angle_alpha   90.00
_cell.angle_beta   90.00
_cell.angle_gamma   90.00
#
_symmetry.space_group_name_H-M   'P 1'
#
loop_
_entity.id
_entity.type
_entity.pdbx_description
1 polymer ?
#
loop_
_entity_poly.entity_id
_entity_poly.type
_entity_poly.pdbx_seq_one_letter_code
_entity_poly.pdbx_strand_id
1 'polypeptide(L)'
;MSDMIRPETEASSWEAALLAAPDAVSRLADILGLEFEALKVRDLSAFEAIQDEKNGLLQKLALLAEWAAPQNPVPLPWQQLQDSLRQCKQDHLRNIQLLQRQLQAVKGTLQALQGDSAGPAVDLYDRMGQIARRPGAWGYQLA
;
A
#
# COMPACT_ATOMS: atom_id res chain seq x y z
N MET A 1 -27.47 -45.25 -6.08
CA MET A 1 -27.14 -44.81 -7.45
C MET A 1 -26.83 -43.32 -7.37
N SER A 2 -25.65 -42.93 -7.86
CA SER A 2 -25.02 -41.59 -7.82
C SER A 2 -24.56 -41.14 -6.41
N ASP A 3 -23.34 -40.67 -6.19
CA ASP A 3 -22.31 -40.19 -7.13
C ASP A 3 -20.93 -40.56 -6.59
N MET A 4 -20.19 -41.35 -7.36
CA MET A 4 -18.78 -41.66 -7.11
C MET A 4 -17.97 -40.60 -7.86
N ILE A 5 -17.95 -39.38 -7.32
CA ILE A 5 -17.12 -38.30 -7.84
C ILE A 5 -15.67 -38.75 -7.68
N ARG A 6 -15.00 -38.97 -8.82
CA ARG A 6 -13.69 -39.62 -8.92
C ARG A 6 -12.59 -38.67 -8.43
N PRO A 7 -11.77 -39.07 -7.43
CA PRO A 7 -10.62 -38.29 -6.97
C PRO A 7 -9.58 -38.01 -8.07
N GLU A 8 -9.60 -38.78 -9.17
CA GLU A 8 -8.73 -38.60 -10.34
C GLU A 8 -8.95 -37.26 -11.05
N THR A 9 -10.16 -36.69 -11.00
CA THR A 9 -10.50 -35.45 -11.70
C THR A 9 -9.92 -34.22 -11.01
N GLU A 10 -9.88 -34.23 -9.68
CA GLU A 10 -9.29 -33.16 -8.86
C GLU A 10 -7.75 -33.21 -8.88
N ALA A 11 -7.17 -34.41 -8.86
CA ALA A 11 -5.71 -34.55 -8.99
C ALA A 11 -5.20 -33.96 -10.32
N SER A 12 -5.90 -34.23 -11.42
CA SER A 12 -5.56 -33.69 -12.74
C SER A 12 -5.72 -32.17 -12.84
N SER A 13 -6.68 -31.57 -12.12
CA SER A 13 -6.88 -30.11 -12.14
C SER A 13 -5.77 -29.35 -11.42
N TRP A 14 -5.26 -29.88 -10.30
CA TRP A 14 -4.14 -29.28 -9.58
C TRP A 14 -2.80 -29.45 -10.31
N GLU A 15 -2.59 -30.57 -11.01
CA GLU A 15 -1.43 -30.73 -11.89
C GLU A 15 -1.43 -29.70 -13.02
N ALA A 16 -2.57 -29.48 -13.67
CA ALA A 16 -2.71 -28.44 -14.69
C ALA A 16 -2.48 -27.03 -14.10
N ALA A 17 -2.98 -26.77 -12.89
CA ALA A 17 -2.75 -25.50 -12.19
C ALA A 17 -1.27 -25.28 -11.83
N LEU A 18 -0.56 -26.32 -11.38
CA LEU A 18 0.88 -26.29 -11.12
C LEU A 18 1.68 -25.99 -12.38
N LEU A 19 1.30 -26.57 -13.52
CA LEU A 19 1.96 -26.34 -14.80
C LEU A 19 1.74 -24.91 -15.34
N ALA A 20 0.58 -24.32 -15.08
CA ALA A 20 0.26 -22.95 -15.49
C ALA A 20 0.77 -21.87 -14.51
N ALA A 21 1.16 -22.26 -13.30
CA ALA A 21 1.58 -21.34 -12.25
C ALA A 21 2.81 -20.48 -12.58
N PRO A 22 3.87 -20.98 -13.25
CA PRO A 22 5.00 -20.16 -13.67
C PRO A 22 4.58 -18.97 -14.55
N ASP A 23 3.69 -19.20 -15.51
CA ASP A 23 3.19 -18.14 -16.39
C ASP A 23 2.34 -17.12 -15.61
N ALA A 24 1.52 -17.60 -14.67
CA ALA A 24 0.74 -16.73 -13.81
C ALA A 24 1.63 -15.84 -12.91
N VAL A 25 2.72 -16.38 -12.36
CA VAL A 25 3.69 -15.62 -11.56
C VAL A 25 4.47 -14.63 -12.43
N SER A 26 4.89 -15.03 -13.63
CA SER A 26 5.54 -14.12 -14.58
C SER A 26 4.63 -12.95 -14.95
N ARG A 27 3.35 -13.24 -15.24
CA ARG A 27 2.38 -12.20 -15.57
C ARG A 27 2.12 -11.26 -14.40
N LEU A 28 2.09 -11.78 -13.17
CA LEU A 28 1.98 -10.96 -11.97
C LEU A 28 3.18 -10.01 -11.83
N ALA A 29 4.40 -10.50 -12.09
CA ALA A 29 5.60 -9.66 -12.06
C ALA A 29 5.53 -8.52 -13.10
N ASP A 30 5.09 -8.82 -14.33
CA ASP A 30 4.90 -7.81 -15.38
C ASP A 30 3.89 -6.74 -14.95
N ILE A 31 2.75 -7.17 -14.41
CA ILE A 31 1.70 -6.28 -13.89
C ILE A 31 2.25 -5.34 -12.82
N LEU A 32 3.02 -5.86 -11.86
CA LEU A 32 3.63 -5.04 -10.82
C LEU A 32 4.64 -4.03 -11.38
N GLY A 33 5.32 -4.37 -12.48
CA GLY A 33 6.15 -3.44 -13.24
C GLY A 33 5.33 -2.34 -13.92
N LEU A 34 4.23 -2.71 -14.60
CA LEU A 34 3.32 -1.77 -15.26
C LEU A 34 2.66 -0.82 -14.25
N GLU A 35 2.22 -1.34 -13.10
CA GLU A 35 1.69 -0.53 -11.99
C GLU A 35 2.73 0.50 -11.54
N PHE A 36 4.00 0.10 -11.39
CA PHE A 36 5.05 1.00 -10.95
C PHE A 36 5.26 2.16 -11.94
N GLU A 37 5.30 1.86 -13.23
CA GLU A 37 5.44 2.89 -14.27
C GLU A 37 4.22 3.82 -14.33
N ALA A 38 3.00 3.26 -14.26
CA ALA A 38 1.77 4.05 -14.18
C ALA A 38 1.76 4.99 -12.96
N LEU A 39 2.16 4.48 -11.79
CA LEU A 39 2.28 5.28 -10.57
C LEU A 39 3.32 6.39 -10.72
N LYS A 40 4.48 6.13 -11.34
CA LYS A 40 5.52 7.17 -11.55
C LYS A 40 5.00 8.37 -12.35
N VAL A 41 4.22 8.12 -13.40
CA VAL A 41 3.65 9.18 -14.25
C VAL A 41 2.28 9.67 -13.78
N ARG A 42 1.78 9.13 -12.65
CA ARG A 42 0.47 9.45 -12.06
C ARG A 42 -0.72 9.13 -12.98
N ASP A 43 -0.56 8.14 -13.85
CA ASP A 43 -1.64 7.61 -14.68
C ASP A 43 -2.49 6.63 -13.87
N LEU A 44 -3.46 7.16 -13.13
CA LEU A 44 -4.36 6.36 -12.29
C LEU A 44 -5.31 5.50 -13.12
N SER A 45 -5.67 5.92 -14.33
CA SER A 45 -6.53 5.15 -15.22
C SER A 45 -5.83 3.88 -15.70
N ALA A 46 -4.56 3.97 -16.10
CA ALA A 46 -3.76 2.79 -16.43
C ALA A 46 -3.53 1.89 -15.22
N PHE A 47 -3.31 2.46 -14.03
CA PHE A 47 -3.18 1.69 -12.80
C PHE A 47 -4.46 0.91 -12.46
N GLU A 48 -5.63 1.56 -12.54
CA GLU A 48 -6.94 0.96 -12.27
C GLU A 48 -7.29 -0.14 -13.28
N ALA A 49 -7.04 0.09 -14.57
CA ALA A 49 -7.34 -0.87 -15.64
C ALA A 49 -6.67 -2.25 -15.46
N ILE A 50 -5.57 -2.31 -14.71
CA ILE A 50 -4.78 -3.54 -14.50
C ILE A 50 -5.18 -4.27 -13.19
N GLN A 51 -5.95 -3.64 -12.31
CA GLN A 51 -6.24 -4.21 -10.97
C GLN A 51 -7.04 -5.51 -11.03
N ASP A 52 -8.01 -5.63 -11.93
CA ASP A 52 -8.84 -6.83 -12.05
C ASP A 52 -8.03 -8.05 -12.47
N GLU A 53 -7.10 -7.86 -13.43
CA GLU A 53 -6.21 -8.93 -13.86
C GLU A 53 -5.29 -9.37 -12.73
N LYS A 54 -4.68 -8.42 -12.00
CA LYS A 54 -3.85 -8.72 -10.83
C LYS A 54 -4.60 -9.54 -9.79
N ASN A 55 -5.83 -9.12 -9.46
CA ASN A 55 -6.65 -9.79 -8.46
C ASN A 55 -7.01 -11.22 -8.90
N GLY A 56 -7.35 -11.40 -10.17
CA GLY A 56 -7.62 -12.73 -10.74
C GLY A 56 -6.40 -13.67 -10.66
N LEU A 57 -5.19 -13.16 -10.93
CA LEU A 57 -3.96 -13.95 -10.81
C LEU A 57 -3.64 -14.29 -9.36
N LEU A 58 -3.73 -13.31 -8.44
CA LEU A 58 -3.50 -13.54 -7.02
C LEU A 58 -4.47 -14.55 -6.43
N GLN A 59 -5.75 -14.51 -6.83
CA GLN A 59 -6.74 -15.48 -6.37
C GLN A 59 -6.42 -16.89 -6.84
N LYS A 60 -6.03 -17.07 -8.12
CA LYS A 60 -5.59 -18.37 -8.65
C LYS A 60 -4.36 -18.91 -7.91
N LEU A 61 -3.37 -18.06 -7.69
CA LEU A 61 -2.14 -18.42 -6.97
C LEU A 61 -2.42 -18.72 -5.49
N ALA A 62 -3.35 -18.02 -4.85
CA ALA A 62 -3.75 -18.28 -3.47
C ALA A 62 -4.42 -19.66 -3.33
N LEU A 63 -5.37 -20.00 -4.21
CA LEU A 63 -6.01 -21.33 -4.22
C LEU A 63 -4.99 -22.45 -4.43
N LEU A 64 -4.05 -22.25 -5.35
CA LEU A 64 -2.96 -23.20 -5.57
C LEU A 64 -2.06 -23.34 -4.34
N ALA A 65 -1.75 -22.23 -3.66
CA ALA A 65 -0.95 -22.24 -2.44
C ALA A 65 -1.64 -23.00 -1.31
N GLU A 66 -2.94 -22.78 -1.11
CA GLU A 66 -3.76 -23.45 -0.10
C GLU A 66 -3.75 -24.97 -0.28
N TRP A 67 -3.78 -25.44 -1.53
CA TRP A 67 -3.67 -26.86 -1.84
C TRP A 67 -2.23 -27.38 -1.76
N ALA A 68 -1.23 -26.66 -2.29
CA ALA A 68 0.14 -27.15 -2.43
C ALA A 68 0.96 -27.12 -1.13
N ALA A 69 0.75 -26.12 -0.27
CA ALA A 69 1.49 -25.94 0.97
C ALA A 69 1.33 -27.07 2.01
N PRO A 70 0.12 -27.64 2.25
CA PRO A 70 -0.05 -28.72 3.22
C PRO A 70 0.40 -30.10 2.70
N GLN A 71 0.75 -30.24 1.42
CA GLN A 71 1.17 -31.52 0.85
C GLN A 71 2.49 -32.01 1.45
N ASN A 72 2.64 -33.33 1.59
CA ASN A 72 3.85 -33.95 2.07
C ASN A 72 4.28 -35.12 1.16
N PRO A 73 5.32 -34.96 0.33
CA PRO A 73 6.16 -33.77 0.19
C PRO A 73 5.45 -32.62 -0.55
N VAL A 74 5.88 -31.37 -0.30
CA VAL A 74 5.42 -30.20 -1.05
C VAL A 74 5.79 -30.37 -2.54
N PRO A 75 4.90 -30.08 -3.51
CA PRO A 75 5.20 -30.25 -4.93
C PRO A 75 6.43 -29.44 -5.36
N LEU A 76 7.38 -30.09 -6.04
CA LEU A 76 8.60 -29.43 -6.52
C LEU A 76 8.32 -28.19 -7.40
N PRO A 77 7.35 -28.22 -8.35
CA PRO A 77 7.02 -27.03 -9.14
C PRO A 77 6.57 -25.86 -8.26
N TRP A 78 5.83 -26.11 -7.18
CA TRP A 78 5.42 -25.07 -6.23
C TRP A 78 6.61 -24.51 -5.43
N GLN A 79 7.56 -25.35 -5.05
CA GLN A 79 8.78 -24.92 -4.37
C GLN A 79 9.63 -24.00 -5.27
N GLN A 80 9.73 -24.31 -6.57
CA GLN A 80 10.48 -23.52 -7.54
C GLN A 80 9.92 -22.11 -7.75
N LEU A 81 8.64 -21.88 -7.46
CA LEU A 81 8.00 -20.56 -7.60
C LEU A 81 8.23 -19.62 -6.42
N GLN A 82 8.73 -20.12 -5.28
CA GLN A 82 8.79 -19.35 -4.03
C GLN A 82 9.64 -18.08 -4.15
N ASP A 83 10.76 -18.14 -4.86
CA ASP A 83 11.65 -16.99 -5.04
C ASP A 83 11.00 -15.91 -5.92
N SER A 84 10.35 -16.31 -7.02
CA SER A 84 9.60 -15.39 -7.89
C SER A 84 8.41 -14.75 -7.18
N LEU A 85 7.67 -15.51 -6.36
CA LEU A 85 6.60 -14.98 -5.53
C LEU A 85 7.12 -14.00 -4.47
N ARG A 86 8.29 -14.28 -3.88
CA ARG A 86 8.95 -13.37 -2.93
C ARG A 86 9.35 -12.07 -3.63
N GLN A 87 9.85 -12.14 -4.86
CA GLN A 87 10.16 -10.97 -5.68
C GLN A 87 8.89 -10.15 -5.98
N CYS A 88 7.80 -10.80 -6.42
CA CYS A 88 6.51 -10.13 -6.64
C CYS A 88 6.03 -9.38 -5.38
N LYS A 89 6.20 -9.98 -4.18
CA LYS A 89 5.89 -9.30 -2.92
C LYS A 89 6.74 -8.03 -2.72
N GLN A 90 8.03 -8.08 -3.01
CA GLN A 90 8.91 -6.92 -2.89
C GLN A 90 8.52 -5.80 -3.85
N ASP A 91 8.23 -6.14 -5.11
CA ASP A 91 7.79 -5.18 -6.13
C ASP A 91 6.45 -4.54 -5.75
N HIS A 92 5.51 -5.32 -5.21
CA HIS A 92 4.24 -4.80 -4.70
C HIS A 92 4.44 -3.83 -3.53
N LEU A 93 5.32 -4.16 -2.57
CA LEU A 93 5.64 -3.26 -1.46
C LEU A 93 6.27 -1.94 -1.93
N ARG A 94 7.15 -2.00 -2.94
CA ARG A 94 7.70 -0.80 -3.59
C ARG A 94 6.59 0.07 -4.18
N ASN A 95 5.61 -0.53 -4.86
CA ASN A 95 4.48 0.21 -5.45
C ASN A 95 3.64 0.89 -4.36
N ILE A 96 3.35 0.19 -3.25
CA ILE A 96 2.64 0.75 -2.09
C ILE A 96 3.40 1.96 -1.52
N GLN A 97 4.71 1.84 -1.32
CA GLN A 97 5.52 2.94 -0.79
C GLN A 97 5.49 4.18 -1.68
N LEU A 98 5.55 4.00 -3.01
CA LEU A 98 5.44 5.10 -3.97
C LEU A 98 4.08 5.79 -3.85
N LEU A 99 2.99 5.02 -3.87
CA LEU A 99 1.63 5.55 -3.76
C LEU A 99 1.42 6.29 -2.43
N GLN A 100 1.92 5.76 -1.31
CA GLN A 100 1.86 6.42 -0.01
C GLN A 100 2.57 7.77 -0.02
N ARG A 101 3.77 7.86 -0.60
CA ARG A 101 4.50 9.14 -0.71
C ARG A 101 3.74 10.16 -1.53
N GLN A 102 3.14 9.74 -2.64
CA GLN A 102 2.31 10.61 -3.48
C GLN A 102 1.07 11.12 -2.72
N LEU A 103 0.40 10.25 -1.96
CA LEU A 103 -0.73 10.63 -1.12
C LEU A 103 -0.31 11.66 -0.05
N GLN A 104 0.82 11.46 0.61
CA GLN A 104 1.35 12.41 1.60
C GLN A 104 1.64 13.78 0.96
N ALA A 105 2.23 13.80 -0.24
CA ALA A 105 2.47 15.05 -0.95
C ALA A 105 1.16 15.79 -1.27
N VAL A 106 0.14 15.08 -1.76
CA VAL A 106 -1.19 15.67 -2.05
C VAL A 106 -1.83 16.21 -0.78
N LYS A 107 -1.79 15.46 0.34
CA LYS A 107 -2.30 15.91 1.64
C LYS A 107 -1.58 17.17 2.13
N GLY A 108 -0.26 17.20 2.05
CA GLY A 108 0.54 18.36 2.44
C GLY A 108 0.23 19.60 1.60
N THR A 109 0.05 19.44 0.27
CA THR A 109 -0.38 20.53 -0.60
C THR A 109 -1.79 21.02 -0.23
N LEU A 110 -2.74 20.13 0.01
CA LEU A 110 -4.09 20.51 0.44
C LEU A 110 -4.08 21.25 1.77
N GLN A 111 -3.28 20.79 2.75
CA GLN A 111 -3.11 21.48 4.04
C GLN A 111 -2.52 22.88 3.87
N ALA A 112 -1.48 23.04 3.03
CA ALA A 112 -0.91 24.35 2.74
C ALA A 112 -1.91 25.30 2.05
N LEU A 113 -2.73 24.79 1.13
CA LEU A 113 -3.77 25.56 0.44
C LEU A 113 -4.95 25.92 1.34
N GLN A 114 -5.31 25.04 2.29
CA GLN A 114 -6.34 25.30 3.30
C GLN A 114 -5.87 26.31 4.36
N GLY A 115 -4.59 26.72 4.29
CA GLY A 115 -3.95 27.61 5.24
C GLY A 115 -3.85 26.98 6.62
N ASP A 116 -3.06 27.60 7.48
CA ASP A 116 -3.16 27.49 8.94
C ASP A 116 -4.59 27.81 9.45
N SER A 117 -5.58 26.97 9.17
CA SER A 117 -6.91 27.06 9.79
C SER A 117 -6.88 26.69 11.29
N ALA A 118 -5.68 26.49 11.85
CA ALA A 118 -5.43 26.31 13.28
C ALA A 118 -4.19 27.07 13.78
N GLY A 119 -3.76 28.15 13.10
CA GLY A 119 -2.89 29.14 13.73
C GLY A 119 -3.76 30.09 14.55
N PRO A 120 -3.59 30.21 15.88
CA PRO A 120 -4.39 31.16 16.64
C PRO A 120 -4.01 32.57 16.17
N ALA A 121 -4.89 33.17 15.37
CA ALA A 121 -4.91 34.60 15.04
C ALA A 121 -5.14 35.50 16.28
N VAL A 122 -4.95 34.97 17.49
CA VAL A 122 -5.23 35.59 18.79
C VAL A 122 -3.98 36.21 19.42
N ASP A 123 -2.76 35.82 19.01
CA ASP A 123 -1.52 36.34 19.64
C ASP A 123 -0.97 37.66 19.04
N LEU A 124 -1.71 38.28 18.10
CA LEU A 124 -1.34 39.59 17.53
C LEU A 124 -2.14 40.76 18.11
N TYR A 125 -3.18 40.52 18.91
CA TYR A 125 -3.93 41.58 19.59
C TYR A 125 -3.49 41.83 21.04
N ASP A 126 -2.77 40.88 21.66
CA ASP A 126 -2.37 41.01 23.07
C ASP A 126 -1.09 41.86 23.25
N ARG A 127 -0.27 42.02 22.20
CA ARG A 127 1.04 42.68 22.31
C ARG A 127 1.08 44.18 21.97
N MET A 128 -0.05 44.83 21.71
CA MET A 128 -0.08 46.30 21.48
C MET A 128 -0.86 47.08 22.56
N GLY A 129 -1.34 46.42 23.62
CA GLY A 129 -2.38 46.98 24.48
C GLY A 129 -2.07 47.12 25.97
N GLN A 130 -0.81 47.07 26.44
CA GLN A 130 -0.49 47.34 27.86
C GLN A 130 0.75 48.24 28.01
N ILE A 131 0.69 49.43 27.44
CA ILE A 131 1.40 50.60 27.98
C ILE A 131 0.36 51.49 28.67
N ALA A 132 0.74 51.97 29.86
CA ALA A 132 0.04 52.88 30.79
C ALA A 132 -0.69 52.12 31.92
N ARG A 133 -0.36 52.28 33.21
CA ARG A 133 0.10 53.49 33.90
C ARG A 133 0.95 53.16 35.13
N ARG A 134 2.02 53.95 35.31
CA ARG A 134 2.68 54.19 36.61
C ARG A 134 2.07 55.46 37.21
N PRO A 135 1.59 55.42 38.45
CA PRO A 135 2.00 56.43 39.45
C PRO A 135 2.34 55.69 40.77
N GLY A 136 3.54 55.81 41.32
CA GLY A 136 3.98 56.98 42.08
C GLY A 136 3.86 56.66 43.59
N ALA A 137 4.87 57.07 44.37
CA ALA A 137 5.18 56.67 45.75
C ALA A 137 5.91 55.31 45.81
N TRP A 138 7.11 55.17 46.38
CA TRP A 138 7.63 55.80 47.58
C TRP A 138 9.07 56.28 47.35
N GLY A 139 9.34 57.53 47.72
CA GLY A 139 10.67 57.97 48.09
C GLY A 139 10.63 58.40 49.54
N TYR A 140 11.49 57.82 50.38
CA TYR A 140 12.25 58.53 51.41
C TYR A 140 13.51 57.72 51.73
N GLN A 141 14.65 58.38 51.59
CA GLN A 141 15.99 57.93 51.97
C GLN A 141 16.21 58.04 53.49
N LEU A 142 16.98 57.07 54.01
CA LEU A 142 18.08 57.15 54.99
C LEU A 142 18.01 58.19 56.12
N ALA A 143 17.97 57.69 57.36
CA ALA A 143 18.85 58.06 58.48
C ALA A 143 18.82 56.96 59.55
#